data_AF-A0A1H7EAG8-F1
#
_entry.id   AF-A0A1H7EAG8-F1
#
_cell.length_a   1.000
_cell.length_b   1.000
_cell.length_c   1.000
_cell.angle_alpha   90.00
_cell.angle_beta   90.00
_cell.angle_gamma   90.00
#
_symmetry.space_group_name_H-M   'P 1'
#
loop_
_entity.id
_entity.type
_entity.pdbx_description
1 polymer ?
#
loop_
_entity_poly.entity_id
_entity_poly.type
_entity_poly.pdbx_seq_one_letter_code
_entity_poly.pdbx_strand_id
1 'polypeptide(L)'
;MAGGQLLALALTLAVEAPIVLLATARRRLTHFHELAPLRRIAAAFVPSCLTHPLAYRAIGNYGTHDYVAGLWLVESAVVLAEAVCLRWLLGGSFGMALLLSLLANAASVCVGWILW
;
A
#
# COMPACT_ATOMS: atom_id res chain seq x y z
N MET A 1 3.21 -18.92 12.77
CA MET A 1 2.30 -17.99 12.08
C MET A 1 2.82 -16.54 12.05
N ALA A 2 3.34 -15.98 13.15
CA ALA A 2 3.84 -14.59 13.17
C ALA A 2 5.03 -14.30 12.21
N GLY A 3 5.95 -15.26 12.03
CA GLY A 3 7.13 -15.07 11.17
C GLY A 3 6.80 -14.87 9.68
N GLY A 4 5.78 -15.57 9.16
CA GLY A 4 5.37 -15.45 7.75
C GLY A 4 4.72 -14.10 7.45
N GLN A 5 3.93 -13.56 8.38
CA GLN A 5 3.29 -12.24 8.23
C GLN A 5 4.32 -11.10 8.28
N LEU A 6 5.35 -11.22 9.12
CA LEU A 6 6.44 -10.25 9.16
C LEU A 6 7.26 -10.24 7.87
N LEU A 7 7.54 -11.41 7.31
CA LEU A 7 8.25 -11.52 6.03
C LEU A 7 7.41 -10.94 4.88
N ALA A 8 6.12 -11.26 4.85
CA ALA A 8 5.18 -10.70 3.87
C ALA A 8 5.12 -9.17 3.97
N LEU A 9 5.00 -8.61 5.18
CA LEU A 9 5.00 -7.18 5.40
C LEU A 9 6.34 -6.53 4.98
N ALA A 10 7.47 -7.17 5.29
CA ALA A 10 8.78 -6.67 4.87
C ALA A 10 8.91 -6.62 3.34
N LEU A 11 8.39 -7.64 2.65
CA LEU A 11 8.35 -7.68 1.20
C LEU A 11 7.45 -6.59 0.62
N THR A 12 6.24 -6.43 1.16
CA THR A 12 5.32 -5.33 0.81
C THR A 12 6.02 -3.98 0.95
N LEU A 13 6.64 -3.71 2.11
CA LEU A 13 7.34 -2.46 2.36
C LEU A 13 8.52 -2.26 1.40
N ALA A 14 9.25 -3.33 1.06
CA ALA A 14 10.35 -3.28 0.11
C ALA A 14 9.90 -2.92 -1.31
N VAL A 15 8.64 -3.14 -1.67
CA VAL A 15 8.06 -2.83 -2.98
C VAL A 15 7.35 -1.47 -2.96
N GLU A 16 6.44 -1.26 -2.02
CA GLU A 16 5.54 -0.10 -1.98
C GLU A 16 6.25 1.18 -1.52
N ALA A 17 7.11 1.09 -0.49
CA ALA A 17 7.76 2.28 0.05
C ALA A 17 8.64 2.99 -0.99
N PRO A 18 9.46 2.28 -1.82
CA PRO A 18 10.18 2.92 -2.92
C PRO A 18 9.27 3.60 -3.94
N ILE A 19 8.13 3.01 -4.28
CA ILE A 19 7.17 3.59 -5.24
C ILE A 19 6.66 4.93 -4.71
N VAL A 20 6.22 4.96 -3.44
CA VAL A 20 5.73 6.18 -2.79
C VAL A 20 6.84 7.23 -2.65
N LEU A 21 8.05 6.85 -2.25
CA LEU A 21 9.19 7.75 -2.13
C LEU A 21 9.60 8.35 -3.49
N LEU A 22 9.68 7.53 -4.54
CA LEU A 22 10.01 8.00 -5.89
C LEU A 22 8.94 8.92 -6.46
N ALA A 23 7.66 8.59 -6.25
CA ALA A 23 6.53 9.42 -6.71
C ALA A 23 6.52 10.79 -6.01
N THR A 24 6.79 10.82 -4.71
CA THR A 24 6.83 12.07 -3.92
C THR A 24 8.13 12.86 -4.07
N ALA A 25 9.23 12.22 -4.52
CA ALA A 25 10.48 12.91 -4.83
C ALA A 25 10.45 13.63 -6.20
N ARG A 26 9.63 13.16 -7.14
CA ARG A 26 9.53 13.74 -8.49
C ARG A 26 8.77 15.07 -8.46
N ARG A 27 9.53 16.17 -8.52
CA ARG A 27 9.06 17.57 -8.51
C ARG A 27 7.95 17.91 -9.52
N ARG A 28 7.87 17.19 -10.64
CA ARG A 28 6.85 17.45 -11.70
C ARG A 28 5.48 16.84 -11.42
N LEU A 29 5.42 15.82 -10.58
CA LEU A 29 4.19 15.05 -10.40
C LEU A 29 3.35 15.56 -9.24
N THR A 30 3.89 16.39 -8.35
CA THR A 30 3.23 16.67 -7.09
C THR A 30 3.43 18.10 -6.60
N HIS A 31 2.35 18.72 -6.11
CA HIS A 31 2.38 19.94 -5.29
C HIS A 31 3.03 19.71 -3.89
N PHE A 32 3.69 18.56 -3.67
CA PHE A 32 4.24 18.08 -2.40
C PHE A 32 5.65 18.58 -2.10
N HIS A 33 6.08 19.64 -2.80
CA HIS A 33 7.47 20.12 -2.77
C HIS A 33 7.89 20.60 -1.36
N GLU A 34 6.96 21.18 -0.61
CA GLU A 34 7.17 21.70 0.75
C GLU A 34 6.92 20.69 1.88
N LEU A 35 6.64 19.42 1.56
CA LEU A 35 6.42 18.42 2.60
C LEU A 35 7.72 18.13 3.36
N ALA A 36 7.65 18.23 4.68
CA ALA A 36 8.71 17.80 5.59
C ALA A 36 9.17 16.37 5.26
N PRO A 37 10.49 16.07 5.25
CA PRO A 37 11.01 14.74 4.94
C PRO A 37 10.34 13.61 5.73
N LEU A 38 10.03 13.86 7.00
CA LEU A 38 9.31 12.93 7.88
C LEU A 38 7.93 12.55 7.35
N ARG A 39 7.19 13.47 6.73
CA ARG A 39 5.86 13.17 6.14
C ARG A 39 5.98 12.26 4.93
N ARG A 40 7.04 12.41 4.13
CA ARG A 40 7.31 11.54 2.97
C ARG A 40 7.65 10.12 3.41
N ILE A 41 8.52 10.00 4.43
CA ILE A 41 8.84 8.71 5.04
C ILE A 41 7.57 8.10 5.64
N ALA A 42 6.81 8.86 6.43
CA ALA A 42 5.55 8.36 7.01
C ALA A 42 4.58 7.87 5.92
N ALA A 43 4.42 8.64 4.83
CA ALA A 43 3.57 8.24 3.70
C ALA A 43 4.03 6.95 3.02
N ALA A 44 5.32 6.64 3.03
CA ALA A 44 5.87 5.43 2.41
C ALA A 44 5.72 4.17 3.25
N PHE A 45 5.58 4.28 4.57
CA PHE A 45 5.57 3.11 5.48
C PHE A 45 4.26 2.96 6.25
N VAL A 46 3.66 4.05 6.73
CA VAL A 46 2.49 3.99 7.62
C VAL A 46 1.28 3.35 6.95
N PRO A 47 0.90 3.66 5.69
CA PRO A 47 -0.26 3.05 5.06
C PRO A 47 -0.18 1.52 5.06
N SER A 48 0.90 0.95 4.50
CA SER A 48 1.08 -0.50 4.41
C SER A 48 1.17 -1.17 5.78
N CYS A 49 1.85 -0.55 6.76
CA CYS A 49 1.91 -1.04 8.14
C CYS A 49 0.55 -1.11 8.84
N LEU A 50 -0.41 -0.27 8.45
CA LEU A 50 -1.76 -0.27 9.00
C LEU A 50 -2.68 -1.24 8.27
N THR A 51 -2.59 -1.30 6.94
CA THR A 51 -3.52 -2.06 6.09
C THR A 51 -3.17 -3.55 6.02
N HIS A 52 -1.90 -3.89 5.82
CA HIS A 52 -1.50 -5.26 5.48
C HIS A 52 -1.66 -6.27 6.62
N PRO A 53 -1.33 -5.96 7.90
CA PRO A 53 -1.62 -6.89 8.99
C PRO A 53 -3.11 -7.22 9.14
N LEU A 54 -3.99 -6.28 8.81
CA LEU A 54 -5.43 -6.49 8.79
C LEU A 54 -5.85 -7.27 7.55
N ALA A 55 -5.30 -6.95 6.38
CA ALA A 55 -5.56 -7.66 5.12
C ALA A 55 -5.21 -9.15 5.23
N TYR A 56 -4.04 -9.49 5.80
CA TYR A 56 -3.61 -10.88 5.99
C TYR A 56 -4.52 -11.66 6.93
N ARG A 57 -5.12 -10.99 7.93
CA ARG A 57 -6.12 -11.62 8.81
C ARG A 57 -7.47 -11.75 8.11
N ALA A 58 -7.86 -10.74 7.34
CA ALA A 58 -9.12 -10.71 6.61
C ALA A 58 -9.17 -11.81 5.55
N ILE A 59 -8.11 -11.96 4.75
CA ILE A 59 -8.04 -12.95 3.67
C ILE A 59 -8.13 -14.39 4.19
N GLY A 60 -7.64 -14.65 5.41
CA GLY A 60 -7.74 -15.95 6.07
C GLY A 60 -9.17 -16.41 6.41
N ASN A 61 -10.17 -15.54 6.27
CA ASN A 61 -11.58 -15.90 6.47
C ASN A 61 -12.25 -16.41 5.19
N TYR A 62 -11.60 -16.29 4.02
CA TYR A 62 -12.14 -16.77 2.75
C TYR A 62 -11.59 -18.18 2.45
N GLY A 63 -12.49 -19.08 2.06
CA GLY A 63 -12.15 -20.44 1.65
C GLY A 63 -11.68 -20.51 0.20
N THR A 64 -11.39 -21.71 -0.30
CA THR A 64 -10.87 -21.91 -1.66
C THR A 64 -11.83 -21.48 -2.76
N HIS A 65 -13.14 -21.53 -2.51
CA HIS A 65 -14.18 -21.26 -3.51
C HIS A 65 -14.45 -19.76 -3.68
N ASP A 66 -14.24 -18.98 -2.61
CA ASP A 66 -14.46 -17.54 -2.52
C ASP A 66 -13.15 -16.74 -2.42
N TYR A 67 -11.99 -17.41 -2.39
CA TYR A 67 -10.67 -16.79 -2.23
C TYR A 67 -10.41 -15.64 -3.19
N VAL A 68 -10.71 -15.82 -4.48
CA VAL A 68 -10.45 -14.80 -5.51
C VAL A 68 -11.32 -13.56 -5.29
N ALA A 69 -12.61 -13.76 -4.99
CA ALA A 69 -13.51 -12.65 -4.71
C ALA A 69 -13.12 -11.93 -3.41
N GLY A 70 -12.76 -12.69 -2.37
CA GLY A 70 -12.25 -12.18 -1.12
C GLY A 70 -10.95 -11.38 -1.29
N LEU A 71 -10.02 -11.88 -2.11
CA LEU A 71 -8.78 -11.19 -2.45
C LEU A 71 -9.08 -9.83 -3.07
N TRP A 72 -9.87 -9.78 -4.15
CA TRP A 72 -10.21 -8.50 -4.79
C TRP A 72 -10.90 -7.51 -3.86
N LEU A 73 -11.79 -8.00 -2.98
CA LEU A 73 -12.47 -7.17 -1.99
C LEU A 73 -11.48 -6.59 -0.97
N VAL A 74 -10.60 -7.43 -0.42
CA VAL A 74 -9.55 -7.02 0.53
C VAL A 74 -8.60 -6.03 -0.12
N GLU A 75 -8.10 -6.32 -1.33
CA GLU A 75 -7.19 -5.44 -2.06
C GLU A 75 -7.84 -4.08 -2.37
N SER A 76 -9.12 -4.08 -2.76
CA SER A 76 -9.86 -2.83 -2.99
C SER A 76 -10.00 -2.01 -1.70
N ALA A 77 -10.26 -2.66 -0.57
CA ALA A 77 -10.35 -2.00 0.72
C ALA A 77 -8.99 -1.44 1.18
N VAL A 78 -7.90 -2.20 0.99
CA VAL A 78 -6.52 -1.76 1.26
C VAL A 78 -6.22 -0.51 0.44
N VAL A 79 -6.46 -0.54 -0.87
CA VAL A 79 -6.21 0.59 -1.76
C VAL A 79 -6.95 1.85 -1.32
N LEU A 80 -8.22 1.74 -0.96
CA LEU A 80 -9.01 2.88 -0.51
C LEU A 80 -8.50 3.42 0.84
N ALA A 81 -8.19 2.54 1.79
CA ALA A 81 -7.68 2.93 3.11
C ALA A 81 -6.31 3.62 3.00
N GLU A 82 -5.42 3.08 2.18
CA GLU A 82 -4.12 3.69 1.91
C GLU A 82 -4.25 5.01 1.18
N ALA A 83 -5.14 5.13 0.19
CA ALA A 83 -5.40 6.40 -0.49
C ALA A 83 -5.87 7.48 0.49
N VAL A 84 -6.71 7.14 1.47
CA VAL A 84 -7.12 8.07 2.54
C VAL A 84 -5.92 8.45 3.41
N CYS A 85 -5.10 7.48 3.82
CA CYS A 85 -3.90 7.72 4.62
C CYS A 85 -2.88 8.61 3.90
N LEU A 86 -2.57 8.30 2.63
CA LEU A 86 -1.69 9.05 1.76
C LEU A 86 -2.20 10.47 1.53
N ARG A 87 -3.51 10.65 1.29
CA ARG A 87 -4.11 11.98 1.17
C ARG A 87 -3.90 12.80 2.44
N TRP A 88 -4.11 12.21 3.61
CA TRP A 88 -3.93 12.89 4.89
C TRP A 88 -2.46 13.24 5.17
N LEU A 89 -1.54 12.32 4.89
CA LEU A 89 -0.11 12.51 5.11
C LEU A 89 0.53 13.49 4.12
N LEU A 90 0.13 13.46 2.85
CA LEU A 90 0.72 14.25 1.77
C LEU A 90 -0.04 15.55 1.46
N GLY A 91 -1.31 15.68 1.84
CA GLY A 91 -2.10 16.92 1.68
C GLY A 91 -2.52 17.23 0.23
N GLY A 92 -2.69 16.22 -0.63
CA GLY A 92 -2.99 16.40 -2.06
C GLY A 92 -4.41 16.03 -2.49
N SER A 93 -4.61 15.92 -3.81
CA SER A 93 -5.88 15.42 -4.36
C SER A 93 -6.06 13.93 -4.04
N PHE A 94 -7.30 13.54 -3.75
CA PHE A 94 -7.63 12.14 -3.52
C PHE A 94 -7.32 11.27 -4.74
N GLY A 95 -7.55 11.77 -5.95
CA GLY A 95 -7.24 11.04 -7.19
C GLY A 95 -5.76 10.67 -7.31
N MET A 96 -4.84 11.55 -6.90
CA MET A 96 -3.41 11.24 -6.92
C MET A 96 -3.03 10.24 -5.82
N ALA A 97 -3.61 10.38 -4.62
CA ALA A 97 -3.38 9.43 -3.54
C ALA A 97 -3.92 8.02 -3.89
N LEU A 98 -5.08 7.96 -4.55
CA LEU A 98 -5.67 6.72 -5.05
C LEU A 98 -4.82 6.08 -6.14
N LEU A 99 -4.35 6.86 -7.12
CA LEU A 99 -3.46 6.36 -8.16
C LEU A 99 -2.16 5.80 -7.55
N LEU A 100 -1.59 6.49 -6.57
CA LEU A 100 -0.36 6.05 -5.93
C LEU A 100 -0.55 4.75 -5.15
N SER A 101 -1.64 4.63 -4.39
CA SER A 101 -1.96 3.39 -3.69
C SER A 101 -2.27 2.25 -4.65
N LEU A 102 -3.02 2.48 -5.73
CA LEU A 102 -3.26 1.49 -6.78
C LEU A 102 -1.96 0.95 -7.38
N LEU A 103 -1.03 1.85 -7.73
CA LEU A 103 0.26 1.45 -8.31
C LEU A 103 1.14 0.68 -7.33
N ALA A 104 1.19 1.14 -6.07
CA ALA A 104 1.94 0.47 -5.02
C ALA A 104 1.39 -0.94 -4.77
N ASN A 105 0.08 -1.05 -4.55
CA ASN A 105 -0.56 -2.33 -4.28
C ASN A 105 -0.49 -3.28 -5.49
N ALA A 106 -0.76 -2.80 -6.70
CA ALA A 106 -0.65 -3.64 -7.90
C ALA A 106 0.78 -4.20 -8.08
N ALA A 107 1.81 -3.40 -7.82
CA ALA A 107 3.20 -3.87 -7.85
C ALA A 107 3.46 -4.93 -6.76
N SER A 108 2.96 -4.71 -5.56
CA SER A 108 3.04 -5.64 -4.42
C SER A 108 2.40 -6.99 -4.73
N VAL A 109 1.18 -6.98 -5.27
CA VAL A 109 0.44 -8.17 -5.72
C VAL A 109 1.20 -8.90 -6.84
N CYS A 110 1.70 -8.18 -7.84
CA CYS A 110 2.49 -8.80 -8.93
C CYS A 110 3.75 -9.48 -8.40
N VAL A 111 4.47 -8.85 -7.47
CA VAL A 111 5.64 -9.45 -6.82
C VAL A 111 5.23 -10.68 -6.01
N GLY A 112 4.13 -10.61 -5.27
CA GLY A 112 3.57 -11.74 -4.54
C GLY A 112 3.24 -12.93 -5.45
N TRP A 113 2.64 -12.70 -6.62
CA TRP A 113 2.35 -13.75 -7.60
C TRP A 113 3.60 -14.36 -8.24
N ILE A 114 4.66 -13.59 -8.45
CA ILE A 114 5.91 -14.11 -9.03
C ILE A 114 6.67 -14.99 -8.02
N LEU A 115 6.55 -14.69 -6.73
CA LEU A 115 7.27 -15.37 -5.65
C LEU A 115 6.48 -16.54 -5.04
N TRP A 116 5.24 -16.74 -5.43
CA TRP A 116 4.37 -17.83 -4.97
C TRP A 116 4.48 -19.05 -5.89
#